data_AF-A0A2C9M6N8-F1
#
_entry.id   AF-A0A2C9M6N8-F1
#
_cell.length_a   1.000
_cell.length_b   1.000
_cell.length_c   1.000
_cell.angle_alpha   90.00
_cell.angle_beta   90.00
_cell.angle_gamma   90.00
#
_symmetry.space_group_name_H-M   'P 1'
#
loop_
_entity.id
_entity.type
_entity.pdbx_description
1 polymer ?
#
loop_
_entity_poly.entity_id
_entity_poly.type
_entity_poly.pdbx_seq_one_letter_code
_entity_poly.pdbx_strand_id
1 'polypeptide(L)'
;MLLSVFLLANFLLRVTVEAQSGKNDEYLGVCDQPWLPAYSHDHRGVASLGSLNNLQNQLLNGYMVRVQFSTKEFLITLDLEDFTFKGMHVCGSATYLFSDNGTHIETDPDWLPTLVCTNGEVSRINFTSANWTSPVGLIDVELDGEIWWFTKPTQSSQEPIYSQFIDGSTASGSLTKLLRYAKWSELRANMRDRGFAFVLKNQKIYNDEVVTAQSLNHYSLRYTKTSVKFNEEPYYSWIASWSTNGRRDVSRWYLTNSTQYKHNNDYVSLDWFGDECWRKVYSTDVDGFSLHGSLEELMSMIKLGHRVRVYFNGYNLKVNGIRVLKGMVIAQTIEEFGRRGNYSAYDATFFDARVKIIFRLIHSTGKVKTFAYYYDNFGPVNTRDNEQSEKFPIDWVVDTRPWKKVLRTDAFGTATFGYTTDLETANTMGCSVRLNIEQDELGGQFFTEADNVRYNIAEQQIFAQALKHVSDQRSPGVDEYTLQSNVFRWSLMVSSNGVVAMNARHLSSRNHLYDAISPATNVTWFINC
;
A
#
# COMPACT_ATOMS: atom_id res chain seq x y z
N MET A 1 -9.48 28.36 -27.27
CA MET A 1 -8.53 27.54 -26.49
C MET A 1 -8.38 27.97 -25.01
N LEU A 2 -8.99 29.09 -24.57
CA LEU A 2 -9.02 29.53 -23.16
C LEU A 2 -10.31 29.15 -22.39
N LEU A 3 -11.28 28.51 -23.05
CA LEU A 3 -12.59 28.18 -22.44
C LEU A 3 -12.65 26.80 -21.78
N SER A 4 -11.70 25.90 -22.05
CA SER A 4 -11.72 24.52 -21.54
C SER A 4 -11.17 24.39 -20.11
N VAL A 5 -10.28 25.28 -19.67
CA VAL A 5 -9.72 25.28 -18.30
C VAL A 5 -10.74 25.77 -17.26
N PHE A 6 -11.66 26.64 -17.65
CA PHE A 6 -12.74 27.12 -16.75
C PHE A 6 -13.83 26.08 -16.47
N LEU A 7 -13.92 25.00 -17.25
CA LEU A 7 -14.91 23.94 -17.06
C LEU A 7 -14.48 22.95 -15.97
N LEU A 8 -13.19 22.64 -15.82
CA LEU A 8 -12.69 21.77 -14.74
C LEU A 8 -12.82 22.43 -13.36
N ALA A 9 -12.52 23.72 -13.25
CA ALA A 9 -12.72 24.47 -12.00
C ALA A 9 -14.20 24.52 -11.58
N ASN A 10 -15.13 24.68 -12.55
CA ASN A 10 -16.57 24.65 -12.27
C ASN A 10 -17.13 23.24 -12.03
N PHE A 11 -16.49 22.19 -12.53
CA PHE A 11 -16.90 20.80 -12.28
C PHE A 11 -16.50 20.36 -10.87
N LEU A 12 -15.29 20.73 -10.40
CA LEU A 12 -14.84 20.53 -9.02
C LEU A 12 -15.70 21.31 -8.01
N LEU A 13 -16.12 22.54 -8.36
CA LEU A 13 -17.02 23.35 -7.52
C LEU A 13 -18.48 22.86 -7.47
N ARG A 14 -18.93 21.98 -8.37
CA ARG A 14 -20.31 21.42 -8.33
C ARG A 14 -20.42 20.11 -7.58
N VAL A 15 -19.33 19.39 -7.33
CA VAL A 15 -19.35 18.12 -6.58
C VAL A 15 -19.22 18.35 -5.06
N THR A 16 -19.00 19.59 -4.61
CA THR A 16 -18.99 19.95 -3.19
C THR A 16 -19.85 21.19 -2.92
N VAL A 17 -21.16 21.01 -2.75
CA VAL A 17 -22.02 21.45 -1.62
C VAL A 17 -23.46 20.95 -1.90
N GLU A 18 -23.64 19.64 -2.01
CA GLU A 18 -24.84 19.00 -1.43
C GLU A 18 -24.33 18.08 -0.32
N ALA A 19 -23.58 18.68 0.61
CA ALA A 19 -23.52 18.13 1.95
C ALA A 19 -24.97 18.08 2.43
N GLN A 20 -25.41 16.88 2.78
CA GLN A 20 -26.74 16.54 3.28
C GLN A 20 -27.12 17.39 4.50
N SER A 21 -27.49 18.66 4.31
CA SER A 21 -28.17 19.42 5.35
C SER A 21 -29.65 19.05 5.28
N GLY A 22 -30.08 18.03 6.03
CA GLY A 22 -31.52 17.88 6.31
C GLY A 22 -32.15 16.51 6.09
N LYS A 23 -31.40 15.41 6.17
CA LYS A 23 -32.00 14.11 6.48
C LYS A 23 -31.23 13.50 7.63
N ASN A 24 -31.93 13.20 8.72
CA ASN A 24 -31.44 12.54 9.94
C ASN A 24 -30.25 11.62 9.62
N ASP A 25 -29.03 12.09 9.92
CA ASP A 25 -27.82 11.28 9.87
C ASP A 25 -27.99 10.19 10.93
N GLU A 26 -28.50 9.03 10.52
CA GLU A 26 -28.16 7.79 11.20
C GLU A 26 -26.63 7.80 11.32
N TYR A 27 -26.11 7.79 12.54
CA TYR A 27 -24.68 7.82 12.81
C TYR A 27 -23.98 6.74 11.98
N LEU A 28 -23.38 7.13 10.85
CA LEU A 28 -22.62 6.23 9.99
C LEU A 28 -21.47 5.66 10.82
N GLY A 29 -21.40 4.33 10.89
CA GLY A 29 -20.30 3.64 11.54
C GLY A 29 -18.97 4.02 10.88
N VAL A 30 -17.87 3.96 11.63
CA VAL A 30 -16.53 4.40 11.15
C VAL A 30 -16.13 3.79 9.80
N CYS A 31 -16.59 2.56 9.52
CA CYS A 31 -16.29 1.83 8.29
C CYS A 31 -17.12 2.27 7.08
N ASP A 32 -18.26 2.89 7.31
CA ASP A 32 -19.16 3.39 6.26
C ASP A 32 -18.90 4.87 5.95
N GLN A 33 -18.03 5.53 6.73
CA GLN A 33 -17.69 6.93 6.49
C GLN A 33 -16.94 7.08 5.16
N PRO A 34 -17.25 8.12 4.36
CA PRO A 34 -16.58 8.33 3.09
C PRO A 34 -15.16 8.88 3.28
N TRP A 35 -14.37 8.87 2.22
CA TRP A 35 -13.22 9.78 2.11
C TRP A 35 -13.70 11.24 2.16
N LEU A 36 -13.08 12.05 3.02
CA LEU A 36 -13.43 13.46 3.19
C LEU A 36 -12.24 14.34 2.82
N PRO A 37 -12.45 15.44 2.06
CA PRO A 37 -11.41 16.43 1.86
C PRO A 37 -11.14 17.14 3.19
N ALA A 38 -9.94 16.94 3.73
CA ALA A 38 -9.52 17.50 5.02
C ALA A 38 -8.84 18.86 4.88
N TYR A 39 -8.14 19.04 3.77
CA TYR A 39 -7.36 20.24 3.46
C TYR A 39 -7.10 20.31 1.95
N SER A 40 -7.17 21.49 1.36
CA SER A 40 -6.61 21.73 0.01
C SER A 40 -5.92 23.08 -0.04
N HIS A 41 -4.96 23.20 -0.95
CA HIS A 41 -4.15 24.41 -1.12
C HIS A 41 -3.60 24.55 -2.54
N ASP A 42 -3.24 25.77 -2.91
CA ASP A 42 -2.56 26.03 -4.18
C ASP A 42 -1.07 25.59 -4.13
N HIS A 43 -0.38 25.72 -5.28
CA HIS A 43 1.05 25.42 -5.42
C HIS A 43 1.97 26.32 -4.57
N ARG A 44 1.44 27.36 -3.90
CA ARG A 44 2.17 28.24 -2.96
C ARG A 44 1.88 27.87 -1.50
N GLY A 45 1.08 26.84 -1.25
CA GLY A 45 0.67 26.43 0.08
C GLY A 45 -0.44 27.29 0.69
N VAL A 46 -1.11 28.12 -0.11
CA VAL A 46 -2.24 28.92 0.37
C VAL A 46 -3.48 28.04 0.39
N ALA A 47 -4.06 27.88 1.59
CA ALA A 47 -5.24 27.06 1.80
C ALA A 47 -6.44 27.54 0.97
N SER A 48 -7.10 26.61 0.28
CA SER A 48 -8.38 26.81 -0.40
C SER A 48 -9.53 26.13 0.35
N LEU A 49 -9.26 25.04 1.10
CA LEU A 49 -10.25 24.34 1.93
C LEU A 49 -9.62 23.79 3.22
N GLY A 50 -10.42 23.74 4.28
CA GLY A 50 -10.05 23.10 5.54
C GLY A 50 -8.97 23.85 6.33
N SER A 51 -8.27 23.15 7.23
CA SER A 51 -7.15 23.73 7.97
C SER A 51 -6.02 22.71 8.16
N LEU A 52 -4.78 23.21 8.15
CA LEU A 52 -3.59 22.40 8.40
C LEU A 52 -3.65 21.69 9.76
N ASN A 53 -4.13 22.38 10.80
CA ASN A 53 -4.24 21.80 12.13
C ASN A 53 -5.21 20.60 12.14
N ASN A 54 -6.33 20.69 11.42
CA ASN A 54 -7.26 19.56 11.30
C ASN A 54 -6.61 18.37 10.57
N LEU A 55 -5.93 18.61 9.44
CA LEU A 55 -5.20 17.56 8.73
C LEU A 55 -4.12 16.92 9.62
N GLN A 56 -3.32 17.74 10.31
CA GLN A 56 -2.29 17.24 11.23
C GLN A 56 -2.89 16.39 12.35
N ASN A 57 -3.98 16.83 12.97
CA ASN A 57 -4.66 16.06 14.00
C ASN A 57 -5.17 14.71 13.45
N GLN A 58 -5.81 14.70 12.27
CA GLN A 58 -6.27 13.46 11.64
C GLN A 58 -5.11 12.50 11.31
N LEU A 59 -3.99 13.03 10.81
CA LEU A 59 -2.77 12.26 10.55
C LEU A 59 -2.19 11.65 11.84
N LEU A 60 -2.08 12.45 12.89
CA LEU A 60 -1.56 12.02 14.19
C LEU A 60 -2.50 11.02 14.89
N ASN A 61 -3.81 11.05 14.55
CA ASN A 61 -4.83 10.12 15.03
C ASN A 61 -4.96 8.85 14.14
N GLY A 62 -4.00 8.60 13.25
CA GLY A 62 -3.94 7.35 12.48
C GLY A 62 -4.99 7.22 11.37
N TYR A 63 -5.48 8.32 10.81
CA TYR A 63 -6.39 8.26 9.65
C TYR A 63 -5.67 7.68 8.42
N MET A 64 -6.45 7.09 7.51
CA MET A 64 -5.98 6.83 6.14
C MET A 64 -5.91 8.15 5.40
N VAL A 65 -4.86 8.37 4.60
CA VAL A 65 -4.67 9.62 3.88
C VAL A 65 -4.25 9.37 2.45
N ARG A 66 -4.83 10.18 1.58
CA ARG A 66 -4.54 10.24 0.16
C ARG A 66 -4.30 11.67 -0.24
N VAL A 67 -3.52 11.81 -1.31
CA VAL A 67 -3.31 13.11 -1.91
C VAL A 67 -3.64 13.05 -3.39
N GLN A 68 -4.25 14.12 -3.86
CA GLN A 68 -4.53 14.32 -5.26
C GLN A 68 -3.96 15.66 -5.69
N PHE A 69 -3.32 15.70 -6.85
CA PHE A 69 -2.82 16.93 -7.45
C PHE A 69 -2.84 16.81 -8.96
N SER A 70 -2.95 17.95 -9.64
CA SER A 70 -2.94 18.02 -11.09
C SER A 70 -1.61 18.54 -11.62
N THR A 71 -1.18 17.95 -12.74
CA THR A 71 -0.24 18.53 -13.70
C THR A 71 -1.03 19.02 -14.91
N LYS A 72 -0.35 19.60 -15.90
CA LYS A 72 -0.99 20.03 -17.17
C LYS A 72 -1.75 18.91 -17.89
N GLU A 73 -1.31 17.66 -17.71
CA GLU A 73 -1.82 16.52 -18.46
C GLU A 73 -2.65 15.56 -17.61
N PHE A 74 -2.34 15.46 -16.31
CA PHE A 74 -2.86 14.40 -15.46
C PHE A 74 -3.38 14.92 -14.13
N LEU A 75 -4.49 14.36 -13.67
CA LEU A 75 -4.88 14.37 -12.25
C LEU A 75 -4.36 13.08 -11.61
N ILE A 76 -3.46 13.19 -10.63
CA ILE A 76 -2.78 12.05 -10.01
C ILE A 76 -3.28 11.89 -8.57
N THR A 77 -3.68 10.68 -8.22
CA THR A 77 -4.12 10.28 -6.87
C THR A 77 -3.14 9.24 -6.30
N LEU A 78 -2.60 9.51 -5.11
CA LEU A 78 -1.61 8.66 -4.44
C LEU A 78 -2.08 8.28 -3.02
N ASP A 79 -1.86 7.02 -2.66
CA ASP A 79 -1.89 6.58 -1.26
C ASP A 79 -0.57 6.96 -0.57
N LEU A 80 -0.69 7.62 0.59
CA LEU A 80 0.47 8.07 1.36
C LEU A 80 0.82 7.05 2.46
N GLU A 81 2.10 6.68 2.55
CA GLU A 81 2.58 5.60 3.40
C GLU A 81 3.26 6.07 4.70
N ASP A 82 3.76 7.30 4.69
CA ASP A 82 4.39 7.98 5.82
C ASP A 82 4.25 9.50 5.72
N PHE A 83 4.41 10.16 6.87
CA PHE A 83 4.23 11.60 7.05
C PHE A 83 5.32 12.14 7.96
N THR A 84 6.00 13.18 7.50
CA THR A 84 7.01 13.91 8.27
C THR A 84 6.52 15.32 8.59
N PHE A 85 6.58 15.69 9.87
CA PHE A 85 6.08 16.96 10.37
C PHE A 85 7.22 17.95 10.62
N LYS A 86 7.07 19.18 10.13
CA LYS A 86 8.04 20.26 10.33
C LYS A 86 7.31 21.59 10.58
N GLY A 87 7.22 21.97 11.85
CA GLY A 87 6.43 23.13 12.24
C GLY A 87 4.96 22.92 11.88
N MET A 88 4.37 23.87 11.13
CA MET A 88 2.99 23.76 10.67
C MET A 88 2.82 22.97 9.37
N HIS A 89 3.92 22.57 8.73
CA HIS A 89 3.87 21.82 7.48
C HIS A 89 4.01 20.33 7.72
N VAL A 90 3.23 19.56 6.97
CA VAL A 90 3.38 18.12 6.82
C VAL A 90 3.72 17.79 5.37
N CYS A 91 4.59 16.80 5.20
CA CYS A 91 4.89 16.19 3.91
C CYS A 91 4.64 14.69 4.00
N GLY A 92 3.91 14.15 3.02
CA GLY A 92 3.61 12.73 2.92
C GLY A 92 4.30 12.10 1.71
N SER A 93 4.69 10.85 1.85
CA SER A 93 5.43 10.12 0.82
C SER A 93 4.60 8.98 0.21
N ALA A 94 4.70 8.85 -1.11
CA ALA A 94 4.18 7.73 -1.89
C ALA A 94 5.35 7.09 -2.65
N THR A 95 5.55 5.79 -2.45
CA THR A 95 6.77 5.10 -2.91
C THR A 95 6.58 4.29 -4.19
N TYR A 96 5.33 3.88 -4.47
CA TYR A 96 4.98 3.02 -5.60
C TYR A 96 4.36 3.83 -6.74
N LEU A 97 5.24 4.43 -7.54
CA LEU A 97 4.92 5.08 -8.80
C LEU A 97 6.03 4.77 -9.80
N PHE A 98 5.67 4.30 -10.99
CA PHE A 98 6.60 4.13 -12.10
C PHE A 98 6.41 5.20 -13.17
N SER A 99 7.50 5.54 -13.86
CA SER A 99 7.42 6.26 -15.13
C SER A 99 6.66 5.43 -16.16
N ASP A 100 5.97 6.15 -17.04
CA ASP A 100 5.08 5.59 -18.03
C ASP A 100 5.03 6.52 -19.26
N ASN A 101 4.62 5.98 -20.40
CA ASN A 101 4.55 6.70 -21.68
C ASN A 101 3.15 7.22 -22.04
N GLY A 102 2.25 7.36 -21.05
CA GLY A 102 0.84 7.71 -21.26
C GLY A 102 -0.10 6.50 -21.25
N THR A 103 0.33 5.34 -21.77
CA THR A 103 -0.55 4.16 -21.87
C THR A 103 0.06 2.90 -21.26
N HIS A 104 1.38 2.87 -21.10
CA HIS A 104 2.15 1.74 -20.60
C HIS A 104 3.21 2.22 -19.61
N ILE A 105 3.49 1.42 -18.59
CA ILE A 105 4.74 1.55 -17.83
C ILE A 105 5.88 1.43 -18.85
N GLU A 106 6.90 2.29 -18.75
CA GLU A 106 8.02 2.24 -19.68
C GLU A 106 8.66 0.83 -19.72
N THR A 107 9.47 0.53 -20.73
CA THR A 107 10.22 -0.72 -20.75
C THR A 107 11.28 -0.71 -19.64
N ASP A 108 11.93 0.45 -19.46
CA ASP A 108 12.94 0.71 -18.45
C ASP A 108 12.55 1.73 -17.37
N PRO A 109 11.48 1.51 -16.60
CA PRO A 109 10.85 2.56 -15.82
C PRO A 109 11.73 3.04 -14.69
N ASP A 110 11.65 4.33 -14.43
CA ASP A 110 12.13 4.95 -13.22
C ASP A 110 11.11 4.70 -12.10
N TRP A 111 11.62 4.31 -10.93
CA TRP A 111 10.89 4.51 -9.69
C TRP A 111 10.78 6.02 -9.45
N LEU A 112 9.56 6.49 -9.20
CA LEU A 112 9.23 7.89 -8.96
C LEU A 112 8.67 8.14 -7.56
N PRO A 113 9.38 7.82 -6.46
CA PRO A 113 8.90 8.16 -5.12
C PRO A 113 8.58 9.64 -5.05
N THR A 114 7.34 9.93 -4.66
CA THR A 114 6.79 11.28 -4.67
C THR A 114 6.62 11.76 -3.24
N LEU A 115 7.17 12.92 -2.93
CA LEU A 115 6.97 13.65 -1.68
C LEU A 115 6.04 14.83 -1.97
N VAL A 116 4.88 14.84 -1.33
CA VAL A 116 3.89 15.92 -1.44
C VAL A 116 3.83 16.67 -0.12
N CYS A 117 3.95 18.00 -0.17
CA CYS A 117 4.00 18.86 1.01
C CYS A 117 2.87 19.89 1.03
N THR A 118 2.38 20.17 2.23
CA THR A 118 1.32 21.16 2.49
C THR A 118 1.72 22.62 2.23
N ASN A 119 3.00 22.88 1.93
CA ASN A 119 3.51 24.19 1.51
C ASN A 119 3.44 24.39 -0.02
N GLY A 120 2.87 23.44 -0.77
CA GLY A 120 2.76 23.49 -2.23
C GLY A 120 3.87 22.75 -2.97
N GLU A 121 4.93 22.31 -2.29
CA GLU A 121 6.03 21.58 -2.94
C GLU A 121 5.64 20.12 -3.22
N VAL A 122 5.84 19.69 -4.47
CA VAL A 122 5.79 18.29 -4.89
C VAL A 122 7.10 17.95 -5.58
N SER A 123 7.82 16.99 -5.03
CA SER A 123 9.10 16.55 -5.56
C SER A 123 9.12 15.04 -5.76
N ARG A 124 9.96 14.60 -6.70
CA ARG A 124 10.21 13.20 -6.99
C ARG A 124 11.69 12.91 -6.95
N ILE A 125 12.03 11.72 -6.46
CA ILE A 125 13.29 11.08 -6.84
C ILE A 125 13.00 10.29 -8.12
N ASN A 126 13.89 10.30 -9.10
CA ASN A 126 13.87 9.31 -10.17
C ASN A 126 15.12 8.44 -10.14
N PHE A 127 14.91 7.13 -10.15
CA PHE A 127 16.00 6.17 -10.31
C PHE A 127 15.52 4.96 -11.07
N THR A 128 16.28 4.55 -12.08
CA THR A 128 15.86 3.47 -12.95
C THR A 128 15.81 2.15 -12.20
N SER A 129 14.77 1.37 -12.51
CA SER A 129 14.67 -0.02 -12.07
C SER A 129 15.54 -0.97 -12.89
N ALA A 130 16.10 -0.52 -14.03
CA ALA A 130 16.92 -1.32 -14.94
C ALA A 130 18.40 -1.40 -14.52
N ASN A 131 19.02 -0.25 -14.28
CA ASN A 131 20.43 -0.15 -13.92
C ASN A 131 20.68 0.76 -12.71
N TRP A 132 21.17 0.17 -11.63
CA TRP A 132 21.37 0.86 -10.38
C TRP A 132 22.51 1.89 -10.46
N THR A 133 23.43 1.78 -11.42
CA THR A 133 24.49 2.77 -11.61
C THR A 133 24.04 4.07 -12.26
N SER A 134 22.78 4.15 -12.74
CA SER A 134 22.27 5.40 -13.27
C SER A 134 22.20 6.46 -12.15
N PRO A 135 22.57 7.71 -12.44
CA PRO A 135 22.41 8.80 -11.49
C PRO A 135 20.97 8.88 -10.99
N VAL A 136 20.81 9.10 -9.70
CA VAL A 136 19.51 9.40 -9.10
C VAL A 136 19.25 10.88 -9.32
N GLY A 137 18.15 11.20 -9.98
CA GLY A 137 17.76 12.59 -10.19
C GLY A 137 16.69 13.03 -9.19
N LEU A 138 16.59 14.36 -9.05
CA LEU A 138 15.51 15.03 -8.36
C LEU A 138 14.69 15.79 -9.39
N ILE A 139 13.38 15.61 -9.36
CA ILE A 139 12.43 16.23 -10.26
C ILE A 139 11.44 17.00 -9.41
N ASP A 140 11.42 18.32 -9.53
CA ASP A 140 10.32 19.13 -9.03
C ASP A 140 9.14 19.01 -10.02
N VAL A 141 7.95 18.69 -9.50
CA VAL A 141 6.77 18.48 -10.33
C VAL A 141 6.08 19.81 -10.54
N GLU A 142 5.94 20.23 -11.81
CA GLU A 142 5.13 21.40 -12.16
C GLU A 142 3.65 21.08 -11.95
N LEU A 143 3.02 21.82 -11.03
CA LEU A 143 1.62 21.66 -10.69
C LEU A 143 0.75 22.60 -11.53
N ASP A 144 -0.42 22.12 -11.91
CA ASP A 144 -1.46 22.89 -12.61
C ASP A 144 -2.76 22.82 -11.83
N GLY A 145 -2.81 23.48 -10.67
CA GLY A 145 -4.00 23.55 -9.81
C GLY A 145 -3.71 23.40 -8.32
N GLU A 146 -4.69 22.85 -7.62
CA GLU A 146 -4.67 22.63 -6.17
C GLU A 146 -4.19 21.22 -5.81
N ILE A 147 -3.62 21.10 -4.62
CA ILE A 147 -3.32 19.83 -3.96
C ILE A 147 -4.43 19.57 -2.94
N TRP A 148 -5.08 18.41 -3.05
CA TRP A 148 -6.17 17.96 -2.19
C TRP A 148 -5.72 16.82 -1.30
N TRP A 149 -5.98 16.95 0.00
CA TRP A 149 -5.68 15.95 1.02
C TRP A 149 -6.98 15.34 1.50
N PHE A 150 -7.17 14.06 1.19
CA PHE A 150 -8.33 13.29 1.61
C PHE A 150 -7.98 12.43 2.80
N THR A 151 -8.86 12.39 3.80
CA THR A 151 -8.68 11.52 4.96
C THR A 151 -9.90 10.63 5.16
N LYS A 152 -9.66 9.47 5.77
CA LYS A 152 -10.71 8.53 6.15
C LYS A 152 -10.38 7.93 7.52
N PRO A 153 -11.30 7.99 8.49
CA PRO A 153 -11.02 7.45 9.82
C PRO A 153 -10.87 5.93 9.80
N THR A 154 -10.06 5.45 10.74
CA THR A 154 -9.75 4.03 10.93
C THR A 154 -10.36 3.48 12.21
N GLN A 155 -10.72 4.35 13.15
CA GLN A 155 -11.28 3.97 14.44
C GLN A 155 -12.25 5.05 14.93
N SER A 156 -13.21 4.61 15.75
CA SER A 156 -14.22 5.48 16.36
C SER A 156 -13.65 6.44 17.40
N SER A 157 -12.58 6.04 18.09
CA SER A 157 -11.83 6.88 19.03
C SER A 157 -10.72 7.66 18.30
N GLN A 158 -10.43 8.87 18.77
CA GLN A 158 -9.23 9.61 18.34
C GLN A 158 -7.99 9.24 19.16
N GLU A 159 -8.15 8.51 20.26
CA GLU A 159 -7.05 8.10 21.11
C GLU A 159 -6.34 6.85 20.56
N PRO A 160 -5.02 6.72 20.74
CA PRO A 160 -4.30 5.51 20.40
C PRO A 160 -4.80 4.31 21.22
N ILE A 161 -4.86 3.13 20.59
CA ILE A 161 -5.26 1.90 21.27
C ILE A 161 -4.22 1.44 22.30
N TYR A 162 -2.97 1.84 22.10
CA TYR A 162 -1.84 1.62 22.99
C TYR A 162 -0.76 2.65 22.69
N SER A 163 -0.08 3.12 23.74
CA SER A 163 1.08 3.98 23.59
C SER A 163 2.16 3.63 24.59
N GLN A 164 3.42 3.82 24.19
CA GLN A 164 4.58 3.62 25.06
C GLN A 164 5.57 4.78 25.00
N PHE A 165 6.31 4.97 26.09
CA PHE A 165 7.47 5.85 26.16
C PHE A 165 8.72 5.17 25.57
N ILE A 166 9.82 5.93 25.48
CA ILE A 166 11.10 5.44 24.94
C ILE A 166 11.65 4.21 25.68
N ASP A 167 11.37 4.07 26.97
CA ASP A 167 11.81 2.93 27.78
C ASP A 167 10.90 1.69 27.63
N GLY A 168 9.86 1.79 26.80
CA GLY A 168 8.86 0.74 26.61
C GLY A 168 7.77 0.71 27.67
N SER A 169 7.82 1.57 28.68
CA SER A 169 6.75 1.68 29.67
C SER A 169 5.47 2.23 29.02
N THR A 170 4.33 1.70 29.44
CA THR A 170 3.04 2.11 28.91
C THR A 170 2.73 3.55 29.30
N ALA A 171 2.36 4.37 28.30
CA ALA A 171 1.92 5.73 28.51
C ALA A 171 0.39 5.83 28.60
N SER A 172 -0.32 5.11 27.72
CA SER A 172 -1.78 5.09 27.65
C SER A 172 -2.29 3.87 26.87
N GLY A 173 -3.59 3.61 26.92
CA GLY A 173 -4.22 2.50 26.22
C GLY A 173 -3.91 1.12 26.84
N SER A 174 -4.07 0.06 26.06
CA SER A 174 -3.94 -1.33 26.54
C SER A 174 -3.16 -2.19 25.57
N LEU A 175 -2.10 -2.84 26.04
CA LEU A 175 -1.33 -3.81 25.26
C LEU A 175 -2.20 -4.99 24.82
N THR A 176 -3.13 -5.44 25.66
CA THR A 176 -4.11 -6.47 25.30
C THR A 176 -5.00 -6.03 24.14
N LYS A 177 -5.43 -4.76 24.13
CA LYS A 177 -6.17 -4.19 22.99
C LYS A 177 -5.28 -4.20 21.74
N LEU A 178 -4.03 -3.73 21.83
CA LEU A 178 -3.09 -3.77 20.71
C LEU A 178 -2.85 -5.18 20.18
N LEU A 179 -2.65 -6.18 21.05
CA LEU A 179 -2.46 -7.57 20.64
C LEU A 179 -3.65 -8.10 19.84
N ARG A 180 -4.88 -7.74 20.22
CA ARG A 180 -6.08 -8.09 19.45
C ARG A 180 -6.08 -7.45 18.07
N TYR A 181 -5.81 -6.15 17.96
CA TYR A 181 -5.74 -5.47 16.66
C TYR A 181 -4.55 -5.97 15.83
N ALA A 182 -3.42 -6.30 16.44
CA ALA A 182 -2.26 -6.85 15.74
C ALA A 182 -2.57 -8.19 15.05
N LYS A 183 -3.52 -8.98 15.58
CA LYS A 183 -3.97 -10.23 14.95
C LYS A 183 -4.80 -9.99 13.69
N TRP A 184 -5.64 -8.96 13.64
CA TRP A 184 -6.69 -8.87 12.61
C TRP A 184 -6.72 -7.55 11.82
N SER A 185 -6.11 -6.48 12.30
CA SER A 185 -6.25 -5.15 11.72
C SER A 185 -4.99 -4.68 11.01
N GLU A 186 -5.16 -3.68 10.13
CA GLU A 186 -4.06 -2.78 9.77
C GLU A 186 -3.69 -1.91 10.98
N LEU A 187 -2.39 -1.75 11.21
CA LEU A 187 -1.88 -0.87 12.26
C LEU A 187 -1.21 0.36 11.65
N ARG A 188 -1.32 1.47 12.35
CA ARG A 188 -0.62 2.72 12.07
C ARG A 188 0.09 3.16 13.34
N ALA A 189 1.21 3.84 13.18
CA ALA A 189 1.98 4.33 14.32
C ALA A 189 2.45 5.76 14.11
N ASN A 190 2.58 6.48 15.23
CA ASN A 190 3.09 7.84 15.27
C ASN A 190 4.23 7.95 16.30
N MET A 191 5.34 8.56 15.90
CA MET A 191 6.46 8.91 16.76
C MET A 191 6.18 10.22 17.49
N ARG A 192 5.75 10.12 18.75
CA ARG A 192 5.47 11.29 19.58
C ARG A 192 6.67 12.21 19.77
N ASP A 193 7.87 11.63 19.81
CA ASP A 193 9.11 12.37 20.08
C ASP A 193 9.76 13.00 18.84
N ARG A 194 9.32 12.63 17.62
CA ARG A 194 10.02 13.04 16.37
C ARG A 194 9.14 13.52 15.23
N GLY A 195 7.81 13.57 15.41
CA GLY A 195 6.89 14.10 14.40
C GLY A 195 6.95 13.28 13.11
N PHE A 196 6.66 11.98 13.23
CA PHE A 196 6.68 11.05 12.11
C PHE A 196 5.57 10.00 12.26
N ALA A 197 4.64 9.92 11.30
CA ALA A 197 3.54 8.97 11.31
C ALA A 197 3.62 8.05 10.09
N PHE A 198 3.22 6.78 10.21
CA PHE A 198 3.40 5.80 9.14
C PHE A 198 2.46 4.60 9.26
N VAL A 199 2.21 3.96 8.12
CA VAL A 199 1.46 2.70 8.02
C VAL A 199 2.40 1.51 8.25
N LEU A 200 1.95 0.52 9.02
CA LEU A 200 2.66 -0.73 9.26
C LEU A 200 2.22 -1.78 8.23
N LYS A 201 3.20 -2.29 7.46
CA LYS A 201 2.95 -3.18 6.32
C LYS A 201 2.75 -4.63 6.77
N ASN A 202 3.45 -5.02 7.83
CA ASN A 202 3.27 -6.29 8.51
C ASN A 202 3.54 -6.16 10.01
N GLN A 203 2.97 -7.08 10.78
CA GLN A 203 3.24 -7.20 12.20
C GLN A 203 3.41 -8.66 12.63
N LYS A 204 4.10 -8.86 13.75
CA LYS A 204 4.34 -10.15 14.37
C LYS A 204 4.16 -10.06 15.88
N ILE A 205 3.40 -11.01 16.41
CA ILE A 205 3.18 -11.21 17.84
C ILE A 205 4.12 -12.29 18.33
N TYR A 206 4.81 -12.01 19.45
CA TYR A 206 5.67 -12.96 20.15
C TYR A 206 5.03 -13.28 21.51
N ASN A 207 4.66 -14.54 21.70
CA ASN A 207 4.08 -15.10 22.93
C ASN A 207 2.94 -14.28 23.56
N ASP A 208 2.14 -13.59 22.74
CA ASP A 208 1.09 -12.68 23.19
C ASP A 208 1.58 -11.59 24.18
N GLU A 209 2.87 -11.23 24.12
CA GLU A 209 3.49 -10.23 25.01
C GLU A 209 4.07 -9.04 24.23
N VAL A 210 4.68 -9.29 23.07
CA VAL A 210 5.35 -8.25 22.29
C VAL A 210 4.78 -8.21 20.88
N VAL A 211 4.44 -7.02 20.42
CA VAL A 211 4.12 -6.78 19.01
C VAL A 211 5.32 -6.10 18.37
N THR A 212 5.84 -6.70 17.30
CA THR A 212 6.76 -6.01 16.39
C THR A 212 6.09 -5.74 15.07
N ALA A 213 6.42 -4.64 14.42
CA ALA A 213 5.81 -4.25 13.16
C ALA A 213 6.81 -3.58 12.25
N GLN A 214 6.58 -3.61 10.94
CA GLN A 214 7.51 -3.08 9.96
C GLN A 214 6.88 -1.97 9.13
N SER A 215 7.67 -0.92 8.89
CA SER A 215 7.38 0.13 7.93
C SER A 215 8.54 0.18 6.94
N LEU A 216 8.27 -0.12 5.67
CA LEU A 216 9.30 -0.57 4.73
C LEU A 216 9.60 0.41 3.59
N ASN A 217 8.78 1.44 3.47
CA ASN A 217 8.71 2.24 2.26
C ASN A 217 8.99 3.69 2.62
N HIS A 218 10.25 3.98 2.92
CA HIS A 218 10.67 5.32 3.32
C HIS A 218 11.95 5.72 2.60
N TYR A 219 12.07 7.00 2.28
CA TYR A 219 13.25 7.55 1.62
C TYR A 219 13.97 8.57 2.49
N SER A 220 15.23 8.86 2.15
CA SER A 220 16.05 9.85 2.82
C SER A 220 15.45 11.24 2.65
N LEU A 221 15.07 11.87 3.76
CA LEU A 221 14.55 13.23 3.82
C LEU A 221 15.52 14.13 4.59
N ARG A 222 15.49 15.42 4.28
CA ARG A 222 16.18 16.48 5.02
C ARG A 222 15.21 17.59 5.40
N TYR A 223 15.49 18.20 6.54
CA TYR A 223 14.77 19.39 6.98
C TYR A 223 15.47 20.64 6.44
N THR A 224 14.73 21.48 5.74
CA THR A 224 15.13 22.85 5.45
C THR A 224 14.59 23.78 6.54
N LYS A 225 14.82 25.09 6.41
CA LYS A 225 14.24 26.08 7.33
C LYS A 225 12.71 26.10 7.25
N THR A 226 12.15 25.82 6.08
CA THR A 226 10.74 26.05 5.75
C THR A 226 10.00 24.80 5.25
N SER A 227 10.71 23.69 4.99
CA SER A 227 10.10 22.50 4.39
C SER A 227 10.85 21.20 4.71
N VAL A 228 10.26 20.09 4.29
CA VAL A 228 10.93 18.78 4.21
C VAL A 228 11.17 18.51 2.73
N LYS A 229 12.39 18.11 2.38
CA LYS A 229 12.74 17.73 1.01
C LYS A 229 13.39 16.36 1.01
N PHE A 230 13.47 15.72 -0.14
CA PHE A 230 14.42 14.64 -0.30
C PHE A 230 15.84 15.11 0.05
N ASN A 231 16.61 14.21 0.65
CA ASN A 231 17.99 14.48 1.00
C ASN A 231 18.82 14.77 -0.25
N GLU A 232 19.93 15.49 -0.11
CA GLU A 232 20.96 15.50 -1.15
C GLU A 232 21.79 14.22 -1.06
N GLU A 233 22.57 13.91 -2.10
CA GLU A 233 23.39 12.70 -2.14
C GLU A 233 24.18 12.49 -0.83
N PRO A 234 24.19 11.25 -0.28
CA PRO A 234 23.62 10.04 -0.88
C PRO A 234 22.11 9.86 -0.64
N TYR A 235 21.43 9.35 -1.67
CA TYR A 235 20.05 8.90 -1.58
C TYR A 235 19.96 7.47 -1.05
N TYR A 236 19.09 7.25 -0.08
CA TYR A 236 18.84 5.93 0.48
C TYR A 236 17.36 5.71 0.76
N SER A 237 16.91 4.47 0.62
CA SER A 237 15.69 4.00 1.26
C SER A 237 16.01 3.52 2.67
N TRP A 238 15.03 3.48 3.54
CA TRP A 238 15.18 2.87 4.86
C TRP A 238 13.98 2.02 5.22
N ILE A 239 14.29 0.86 5.79
CA ILE A 239 13.33 -0.07 6.37
C ILE A 239 13.44 0.03 7.88
N ALA A 240 12.30 0.05 8.55
CA ALA A 240 12.24 0.14 9.99
C ALA A 240 11.36 -0.96 10.58
N SER A 241 11.82 -1.52 11.68
CA SER A 241 11.10 -2.47 12.52
C SER A 241 10.91 -1.83 13.89
N TRP A 242 9.69 -1.90 14.42
CA TRP A 242 9.21 -1.21 15.61
C TRP A 242 8.69 -2.22 16.61
N SER A 243 8.73 -1.90 17.90
CA SER A 243 8.27 -2.80 18.94
C SER A 243 7.59 -2.08 20.10
N THR A 244 6.65 -2.78 20.73
CA THR A 244 5.90 -2.29 21.91
C THR A 244 6.78 -2.05 23.14
N ASN A 245 8.00 -2.60 23.17
CA ASN A 245 9.01 -2.32 24.20
C ASN A 245 9.87 -1.07 23.89
N GLY A 246 9.43 -0.21 22.97
CA GLY A 246 10.10 1.05 22.62
C GLY A 246 11.28 0.89 21.66
N ARG A 247 11.74 -0.33 21.37
CA ARG A 247 12.85 -0.56 20.45
C ARG A 247 12.47 -0.31 19.00
N ARG A 248 13.44 0.24 18.28
CA ARG A 248 13.41 0.38 16.83
C ARG A 248 14.71 -0.12 16.22
N ASP A 249 14.59 -0.84 15.13
CA ASP A 249 15.70 -1.16 14.24
C ASP A 249 15.52 -0.48 12.89
N VAL A 250 16.58 0.15 12.38
CA VAL A 250 16.56 0.85 11.10
C VAL A 250 17.75 0.40 10.26
N SER A 251 17.45 -0.10 9.06
CA SER A 251 18.46 -0.36 8.03
C SER A 251 18.25 0.57 6.85
N ARG A 252 19.30 1.28 6.44
CA ARG A 252 19.33 2.23 5.32
C ARG A 252 20.11 1.63 4.17
N TRP A 253 19.62 1.82 2.95
CA TRP A 253 20.12 1.17 1.74
C TRP A 253 20.22 2.16 0.60
N TYR A 254 21.37 2.24 -0.07
CA TYR A 254 21.54 3.14 -1.20
C TYR A 254 20.59 2.79 -2.35
N LEU A 255 20.02 3.82 -2.98
CA LEU A 255 19.16 3.66 -4.15
C LEU A 255 19.93 3.29 -5.43
N THR A 256 21.26 3.43 -5.45
CA THR A 256 22.10 3.22 -6.64
C THR A 256 22.82 1.88 -6.71
N ASN A 257 22.75 1.05 -5.67
CA ASN A 257 23.38 -0.27 -5.73
C ASN A 257 22.77 -1.28 -4.76
N SER A 258 21.73 -0.90 -4.02
CA SER A 258 21.13 -1.73 -2.99
C SER A 258 22.15 -2.24 -1.96
N THR A 259 23.25 -1.50 -1.72
CA THR A 259 24.19 -1.80 -0.63
C THR A 259 23.77 -1.09 0.65
N GLN A 260 24.11 -1.67 1.79
CA GLN A 260 23.75 -1.12 3.07
C GLN A 260 24.52 0.18 3.32
N TYR A 261 23.81 1.28 3.50
CA TYR A 261 24.39 2.56 3.87
C TYR A 261 24.70 2.63 5.35
N LYS A 262 23.73 2.29 6.19
CA LYS A 262 23.85 2.35 7.65
C LYS A 262 22.82 1.46 8.32
N HIS A 263 23.19 0.86 9.44
CA HIS A 263 22.29 0.15 10.35
C HIS A 263 22.38 0.81 11.72
N ASN A 264 21.25 1.14 12.34
CA ASN A 264 21.24 1.54 13.73
C ASN A 264 19.97 1.05 14.43
N ASN A 265 20.10 0.83 15.73
CA ASN A 265 18.98 0.65 16.64
C ASN A 265 18.90 1.83 17.60
N ASP A 266 17.69 2.17 18.00
CA ASP A 266 17.43 3.17 19.03
C ASP A 266 16.09 2.90 19.71
N TYR A 267 15.67 3.84 20.54
CA TYR A 267 14.41 3.80 21.28
C TYR A 267 13.52 4.97 20.88
N VAL A 268 12.21 4.73 20.86
CA VAL A 268 11.21 5.67 20.35
C VAL A 268 9.93 5.57 21.17
N SER A 269 9.24 6.70 21.30
CA SER A 269 7.88 6.71 21.88
C SER A 269 6.89 6.56 20.75
N LEU A 270 5.99 5.57 20.83
CA LEU A 270 4.98 5.34 19.80
C LEU A 270 3.57 5.44 20.37
N ASP A 271 2.70 6.02 19.56
CA ASP A 271 1.26 5.84 19.65
C ASP A 271 0.85 4.86 18.55
N TRP A 272 0.10 3.81 18.92
CA TRP A 272 -0.41 2.79 18.01
C TRP A 272 -1.89 3.00 17.78
N PHE A 273 -2.30 2.94 16.52
CA PHE A 273 -3.67 3.05 16.06
C PHE A 273 -4.03 1.76 15.33
N GLY A 274 -5.25 1.27 15.53
CA GLY A 274 -5.72 0.05 14.91
C GLY A 274 -6.97 0.31 14.09
N ASP A 275 -6.96 -0.16 12.85
CA ASP A 275 -8.11 -0.07 11.97
C ASP A 275 -9.24 -1.01 12.43
N GLU A 276 -10.36 -0.45 12.88
CA GLU A 276 -11.54 -1.15 13.38
C GLU A 276 -12.33 -1.85 12.27
N CYS A 277 -12.05 -1.52 11.01
CA CYS A 277 -12.80 -2.00 9.86
C CYS A 277 -12.24 -3.28 9.27
N TRP A 278 -11.83 -4.21 10.12
CA TRP A 278 -11.35 -5.53 9.71
C TRP A 278 -12.13 -6.61 10.46
N ARG A 279 -12.60 -7.61 9.72
CA ARG A 279 -13.37 -8.74 10.28
C ARG A 279 -12.83 -10.06 9.79
N LYS A 280 -12.66 -11.01 10.71
CA LYS A 280 -12.35 -12.40 10.36
C LYS A 280 -13.57 -13.04 9.69
N VAL A 281 -13.36 -13.65 8.53
CA VAL A 281 -14.43 -14.28 7.73
C VAL A 281 -14.21 -15.76 7.49
N TYR A 282 -12.98 -16.23 7.61
CA TYR A 282 -12.65 -17.63 7.42
C TYR A 282 -11.43 -17.99 8.26
N SER A 283 -11.38 -19.18 8.84
CA SER A 283 -10.15 -19.68 9.44
C SER A 283 -9.99 -21.18 9.29
N THR A 284 -8.76 -21.64 9.15
CA THR A 284 -8.43 -23.07 9.11
C THR A 284 -7.62 -23.51 10.32
N ASP A 285 -7.69 -24.80 10.64
CA ASP A 285 -6.69 -25.46 11.47
C ASP A 285 -5.40 -25.76 10.69
N VAL A 286 -4.49 -26.50 11.32
CA VAL A 286 -3.20 -26.91 10.73
C VAL A 286 -3.36 -27.90 9.57
N ASP A 287 -4.47 -28.65 9.52
CA ASP A 287 -4.70 -29.63 8.47
C ASP A 287 -5.39 -29.01 7.25
N GLY A 288 -6.00 -27.84 7.43
CA GLY A 288 -6.72 -27.07 6.42
C GLY A 288 -8.24 -27.14 6.58
N PHE A 289 -8.74 -27.73 7.67
CA PHE A 289 -10.17 -27.80 7.94
C PHE A 289 -10.70 -26.49 8.50
N SER A 290 -11.91 -26.11 8.11
CA SER A 290 -12.55 -24.87 8.57
C SER A 290 -12.83 -24.91 10.07
N LEU A 291 -12.42 -23.86 10.79
CA LEU A 291 -12.73 -23.62 12.20
C LEU A 291 -13.76 -22.49 12.38
N HIS A 292 -13.84 -21.56 11.43
CA HIS A 292 -14.73 -20.40 11.49
C HIS A 292 -15.08 -19.94 10.08
N GLY A 293 -16.34 -19.53 9.89
CA GLY A 293 -16.85 -19.04 8.61
C GLY A 293 -16.73 -20.07 7.50
N SER A 294 -16.70 -19.60 6.25
CA SER A 294 -16.63 -20.46 5.07
C SER A 294 -15.69 -19.90 4.01
N LEU A 295 -15.10 -20.79 3.21
CA LEU A 295 -14.26 -20.39 2.09
C LEU A 295 -15.09 -19.66 1.02
N GLU A 296 -16.37 -20.03 0.89
CA GLU A 296 -17.34 -19.36 0.02
C GLU A 296 -17.58 -17.91 0.44
N GLU A 297 -17.73 -17.62 1.74
CA GLU A 297 -17.83 -16.25 2.27
C GLU A 297 -16.56 -15.46 1.95
N LEU A 298 -15.37 -16.02 2.19
CA LEU A 298 -14.10 -15.38 1.85
C LEU A 298 -14.01 -15.06 0.36
N MET A 299 -14.32 -16.03 -0.51
CA MET A 299 -14.33 -15.85 -1.96
C MET A 299 -15.33 -14.79 -2.40
N SER A 300 -16.51 -14.74 -1.77
CA SER A 300 -17.51 -13.71 -2.04
C SER A 300 -17.00 -12.31 -1.68
N MET A 301 -16.42 -12.13 -0.49
CA MET A 301 -15.84 -10.85 -0.06
C MET A 301 -14.71 -10.40 -0.99
N ILE A 302 -13.85 -11.31 -1.44
CA ILE A 302 -12.80 -11.00 -2.43
C ILE A 302 -13.41 -10.55 -3.75
N LYS A 303 -14.43 -11.26 -4.25
CA LYS A 303 -15.14 -10.94 -5.51
C LYS A 303 -15.93 -9.62 -5.45
N LEU A 304 -16.27 -9.17 -4.24
CA LEU A 304 -16.85 -7.85 -3.98
C LEU A 304 -15.78 -6.73 -3.87
N GLY A 305 -14.50 -7.07 -3.97
CA GLY A 305 -13.41 -6.11 -3.97
C GLY A 305 -12.81 -5.83 -2.58
N HIS A 306 -13.18 -6.57 -1.54
CA HIS A 306 -12.67 -6.31 -0.18
C HIS A 306 -11.20 -6.70 -0.01
N ARG A 307 -10.41 -5.81 0.61
CA ARG A 307 -8.99 -6.06 0.93
C ARG A 307 -8.87 -7.23 1.90
N VAL A 308 -7.76 -7.96 1.82
CA VAL A 308 -7.52 -9.16 2.64
C VAL A 308 -6.21 -9.02 3.41
N ARG A 309 -6.24 -9.50 4.65
CA ARG A 309 -5.07 -9.79 5.49
C ARG A 309 -5.14 -11.23 5.94
N VAL A 310 -3.98 -11.78 6.22
CA VAL A 310 -3.83 -13.17 6.67
C VAL A 310 -3.04 -13.20 7.97
N TYR A 311 -3.53 -13.96 8.94
CA TYR A 311 -2.87 -14.17 10.22
C TYR A 311 -2.53 -15.63 10.46
N PHE A 312 -1.26 -15.92 10.68
CA PHE A 312 -0.76 -17.27 10.96
C PHE A 312 0.56 -17.17 11.74
N ASN A 313 0.81 -18.10 12.67
CA ASN A 313 2.07 -18.16 13.43
C ASN A 313 2.55 -16.80 14.00
N GLY A 314 1.60 -16.02 14.54
CA GLY A 314 1.84 -14.67 15.08
C GLY A 314 2.02 -13.57 14.04
N TYR A 315 2.21 -13.87 12.75
CA TYR A 315 2.27 -12.88 11.68
C TYR A 315 0.88 -12.42 11.28
N ASN A 316 0.69 -11.11 11.07
CA ASN A 316 -0.41 -10.56 10.29
C ASN A 316 0.20 -9.78 9.11
N LEU A 317 -0.18 -10.18 7.89
CA LEU A 317 0.41 -9.68 6.66
C LEU A 317 -0.64 -9.02 5.78
N LYS A 318 -0.29 -7.89 5.16
CA LYS A 318 -1.03 -7.32 4.03
C LYS A 318 -0.91 -8.26 2.82
N VAL A 319 -2.04 -8.58 2.20
CA VAL A 319 -2.06 -9.32 0.93
C VAL A 319 -1.96 -8.33 -0.23
N ASN A 320 -0.96 -8.51 -1.09
CA ASN A 320 -0.70 -7.63 -2.23
C ASN A 320 -1.40 -8.12 -3.51
N GLY A 321 -1.55 -9.43 -3.68
CA GLY A 321 -2.27 -10.03 -4.81
C GLY A 321 -3.02 -11.28 -4.36
N ILE A 322 -4.20 -11.53 -4.95
CA ILE A 322 -5.02 -12.69 -4.63
C ILE A 322 -5.41 -13.41 -5.91
N ARG A 323 -5.22 -14.73 -5.94
CA ARG A 323 -5.79 -15.59 -6.97
C ARG A 323 -6.99 -16.34 -6.43
N VAL A 324 -8.05 -16.37 -7.21
CA VAL A 324 -9.23 -17.20 -6.96
C VAL A 324 -9.44 -18.13 -8.15
N LEU A 325 -9.23 -19.43 -7.94
CA LEU A 325 -9.32 -20.45 -8.98
C LEU A 325 -9.81 -21.77 -8.38
N LYS A 326 -10.77 -22.42 -9.05
CA LYS A 326 -11.29 -23.76 -8.69
C LYS A 326 -11.67 -23.93 -7.20
N GLY A 327 -12.29 -22.91 -6.60
CA GLY A 327 -12.70 -22.95 -5.20
C GLY A 327 -11.55 -22.78 -4.19
N MET A 328 -10.38 -22.33 -4.63
CA MET A 328 -9.25 -22.01 -3.76
C MET A 328 -8.91 -20.53 -3.80
N VAL A 329 -8.41 -20.02 -2.66
CA VAL A 329 -7.84 -18.68 -2.55
C VAL A 329 -6.34 -18.80 -2.28
N ILE A 330 -5.54 -18.09 -3.06
CA ILE A 330 -4.10 -17.96 -2.86
C ILE A 330 -3.78 -16.48 -2.67
N ALA A 331 -3.18 -16.15 -1.53
CA ALA A 331 -2.72 -14.80 -1.21
C ALA A 331 -1.19 -14.71 -1.40
N GLN A 332 -0.76 -13.67 -2.12
CA GLN A 332 0.63 -13.29 -2.29
C GLN A 332 0.97 -12.09 -1.39
N THR A 333 2.05 -12.21 -0.62
CA THR A 333 2.56 -11.12 0.23
C THR A 333 4.02 -10.83 -0.11
N ILE A 334 4.40 -9.55 -0.26
CA ILE A 334 5.76 -9.16 -0.65
C ILE A 334 6.41 -8.09 0.23
N GLU A 335 5.66 -7.54 1.19
CA GLU A 335 6.11 -6.45 2.06
C GLU A 335 6.54 -6.99 3.43
N GLU A 336 7.53 -7.89 3.46
CA GLU A 336 8.10 -8.46 4.69
C GLU A 336 9.62 -8.56 4.60
N PHE A 337 10.31 -8.18 5.69
CA PHE A 337 11.74 -8.40 5.87
C PHE A 337 12.03 -9.33 7.05
N GLY A 338 13.07 -10.15 6.92
CA GLY A 338 13.52 -11.11 7.93
C GLY A 338 13.93 -10.43 9.23
N ARG A 339 13.35 -10.90 10.35
CA ARG A 339 13.70 -10.50 11.72
C ARG A 339 14.53 -11.60 12.38
N ARG A 340 15.38 -11.23 13.34
CA ARG A 340 16.10 -12.19 14.19
C ARG A 340 15.08 -13.01 14.97
N GLY A 341 15.03 -14.31 14.69
CA GLY A 341 14.03 -15.23 15.25
C GLY A 341 14.27 -15.67 16.70
N ASN A 342 15.40 -15.27 17.31
CA ASN A 342 15.74 -15.71 18.65
C ASN A 342 14.99 -14.87 19.71
N TYR A 343 14.14 -15.56 20.46
CA TYR A 343 13.14 -15.09 21.43
C TYR A 343 13.69 -14.35 22.66
N SER A 344 14.83 -13.66 22.60
CA SER A 344 15.00 -12.59 23.60
C SER A 344 13.98 -11.51 23.20
N ALA A 345 13.05 -11.13 24.07
CA ALA A 345 12.10 -10.03 23.81
C ALA A 345 12.81 -8.75 23.33
N TYR A 346 14.10 -8.66 23.66
CA TYR A 346 15.06 -7.67 23.21
C TYR A 346 15.41 -7.75 21.70
N ASP A 347 15.56 -8.94 21.11
CA ASP A 347 16.04 -9.10 19.73
C ASP A 347 14.93 -9.27 18.69
N ALA A 348 13.69 -9.52 19.12
CA ALA A 348 12.54 -9.79 18.25
C ALA A 348 12.30 -8.70 17.16
N THR A 349 12.71 -7.46 17.42
CA THR A 349 12.57 -6.32 16.51
C THR A 349 13.69 -6.27 15.46
N PHE A 350 14.88 -6.78 15.77
CA PHE A 350 16.06 -6.56 14.94
C PHE A 350 15.99 -7.32 13.62
N PHE A 351 16.45 -6.70 12.54
CA PHE A 351 16.64 -7.37 11.26
C PHE A 351 17.79 -8.37 11.35
N ASP A 352 17.72 -9.41 10.51
CA ASP A 352 18.86 -10.30 10.31
C ASP A 352 20.12 -9.52 9.94
N ALA A 353 21.29 -9.99 10.40
CA ALA A 353 22.57 -9.33 10.14
C ALA A 353 22.82 -9.09 8.64
N ARG A 354 22.36 -10.04 7.81
CA ARG A 354 22.17 -9.82 6.38
C ARG A 354 20.68 -9.80 6.11
N VAL A 355 20.17 -8.62 5.75
CA VAL A 355 18.74 -8.37 5.56
C VAL A 355 18.18 -9.24 4.44
N LYS A 356 17.05 -9.88 4.73
CA LYS A 356 16.33 -10.75 3.79
C LYS A 356 14.98 -10.13 3.47
N ILE A 357 14.57 -10.16 2.21
CA ILE A 357 13.19 -9.94 1.80
C ILE A 357 12.46 -11.29 1.77
N ILE A 358 11.22 -11.31 2.27
CA ILE A 358 10.41 -12.52 2.40
C ILE A 358 9.18 -12.39 1.50
N PHE A 359 8.98 -13.38 0.64
CA PHE A 359 7.76 -13.54 -0.14
C PHE A 359 7.01 -14.76 0.35
N ARG A 360 5.68 -14.68 0.33
CA ARG A 360 4.83 -15.82 0.72
C ARG A 360 3.69 -16.02 -0.26
N LEU A 361 3.38 -17.30 -0.46
CA LEU A 361 2.14 -17.77 -1.08
C LEU A 361 1.36 -18.55 -0.03
N ILE A 362 0.19 -18.04 0.32
CA ILE A 362 -0.63 -18.51 1.43
C ILE A 362 -1.93 -19.06 0.84
N HIS A 363 -2.18 -20.35 1.07
CA HIS A 363 -3.29 -21.07 0.47
C HIS A 363 -4.42 -21.22 1.49
N SER A 364 -5.67 -21.16 1.03
CA SER A 364 -6.86 -21.38 1.88
C SER A 364 -6.95 -22.79 2.48
N THR A 365 -6.03 -23.69 2.13
CA THR A 365 -5.85 -25.04 2.66
C THR A 365 -4.95 -25.10 3.91
N GLY A 366 -4.52 -23.96 4.45
CA GLY A 366 -3.59 -23.90 5.60
C GLY A 366 -2.11 -23.97 5.21
N LYS A 367 -1.79 -24.15 3.92
CA LYS A 367 -0.41 -24.25 3.43
C LYS A 367 0.20 -22.88 3.18
N VAL A 368 1.36 -22.63 3.77
CA VAL A 368 2.17 -21.42 3.55
C VAL A 368 3.51 -21.82 2.93
N LYS A 369 3.80 -21.25 1.77
CA LYS A 369 5.10 -21.36 1.10
C LYS A 369 5.86 -20.06 1.30
N THR A 370 7.05 -20.15 1.86
CA THR A 370 7.90 -19.00 2.22
C THR A 370 9.16 -19.04 1.39
N PHE A 371 9.51 -17.90 0.78
CA PHE A 371 10.68 -17.73 -0.05
C PHE A 371 11.49 -16.55 0.48
N ALA A 372 12.79 -16.75 0.67
CA ALA A 372 13.66 -15.73 1.23
C ALA A 372 14.77 -15.37 0.24
N TYR A 373 15.02 -14.07 0.06
CA TYR A 373 16.09 -13.56 -0.79
C TYR A 373 16.91 -12.55 -0.02
N TYR A 374 18.21 -12.49 -0.24
CA TYR A 374 19.00 -11.40 0.33
C TYR A 374 18.66 -10.08 -0.37
N TYR A 375 18.49 -9.01 0.39
CA TYR A 375 18.02 -7.74 -0.17
C TYR A 375 19.09 -7.04 -1.05
N ASP A 376 20.36 -7.28 -0.77
CA ASP A 376 21.49 -6.67 -1.47
C ASP A 376 21.65 -7.17 -2.91
N ASN A 377 21.51 -8.48 -3.12
CA ASN A 377 21.77 -9.12 -4.41
C ASN A 377 20.58 -9.92 -4.96
N PHE A 378 19.46 -10.00 -4.22
CA PHE A 378 18.27 -10.77 -4.57
C PHE A 378 18.56 -12.25 -4.90
N GLY A 379 19.66 -12.80 -4.40
CA GLY A 379 19.96 -14.22 -4.44
C GLY A 379 19.16 -14.99 -3.40
N PRO A 380 18.74 -16.24 -3.70
CA PRO A 380 18.03 -17.07 -2.73
C PRO A 380 18.90 -17.31 -1.50
N VAL A 381 18.28 -17.34 -0.31
CA VAL A 381 19.01 -17.57 0.94
C VAL A 381 19.55 -19.00 1.00
N ASN A 382 18.79 -19.97 0.46
CA ASN A 382 19.21 -21.35 0.30
C ASN A 382 19.22 -21.72 -1.19
N THR A 383 20.38 -22.12 -1.70
CA THR A 383 20.56 -22.45 -3.13
C THR A 383 20.00 -23.81 -3.53
N ARG A 384 19.77 -24.71 -2.57
CA ARG A 384 19.20 -26.05 -2.82
C ARG A 384 17.67 -26.08 -2.73
N ASP A 385 17.10 -25.46 -1.69
CA ASP A 385 15.66 -25.33 -1.49
C ASP A 385 15.34 -23.94 -0.91
N ASN A 386 14.99 -22.99 -1.78
CA ASN A 386 14.59 -21.65 -1.35
C ASN A 386 13.13 -21.56 -0.90
N GLU A 387 12.37 -22.65 -1.08
CA GLU A 387 10.98 -22.78 -0.65
C GLU A 387 10.93 -23.52 0.69
N GLN A 388 10.38 -22.87 1.71
CA GLN A 388 9.95 -23.52 2.94
C GLN A 388 8.43 -23.67 2.90
N SER A 389 7.95 -24.90 2.85
CA SER A 389 6.52 -25.19 2.86
C SER A 389 6.10 -25.79 4.19
N GLU A 390 5.24 -25.08 4.90
CA GLU A 390 4.71 -25.46 6.20
C GLU A 390 3.19 -25.32 6.22
N LYS A 391 2.53 -26.01 7.15
CA LYS A 391 1.10 -25.84 7.40
C LYS A 391 0.88 -25.10 8.71
N PHE A 392 -0.08 -24.19 8.72
CA PHE A 392 -0.47 -23.41 9.88
C PHE A 392 -1.99 -23.31 9.99
N PRO A 393 -2.53 -23.11 11.19
CA PRO A 393 -3.82 -22.45 11.34
C PRO A 393 -3.74 -21.04 10.74
N ILE A 394 -4.72 -20.67 9.92
CA ILE A 394 -4.74 -19.39 9.20
C ILE A 394 -6.07 -18.71 9.46
N ASP A 395 -6.03 -17.49 9.97
CA ASP A 395 -7.17 -16.57 9.98
C ASP A 395 -7.12 -15.70 8.72
N TRP A 396 -8.22 -15.67 7.98
CA TRP A 396 -8.44 -14.80 6.83
C TRP A 396 -9.36 -13.65 7.23
N VAL A 397 -8.86 -12.44 7.05
CA VAL A 397 -9.50 -11.22 7.54
C VAL A 397 -9.74 -10.28 6.37
N VAL A 398 -10.92 -9.67 6.30
CA VAL A 398 -11.29 -8.75 5.23
C VAL A 398 -11.62 -7.37 5.77
N ASP A 399 -11.33 -6.36 4.98
CA ASP A 399 -11.77 -4.98 5.21
C ASP A 399 -13.29 -4.90 5.12
N THR A 400 -13.97 -4.29 6.09
CA THR A 400 -15.43 -4.21 6.15
C THR A 400 -16.01 -2.95 5.52
N ARG A 401 -15.15 -2.02 5.06
CA ARG A 401 -15.61 -0.83 4.32
C ARG A 401 -16.37 -1.23 3.05
N PRO A 402 -17.35 -0.42 2.61
CA PRO A 402 -18.15 -0.75 1.44
C PRO A 402 -17.33 -0.60 0.15
N TRP A 403 -16.99 -1.73 -0.47
CA TRP A 403 -16.41 -1.77 -1.81
C TRP A 403 -17.52 -1.88 -2.85
N LYS A 404 -17.47 -1.03 -3.88
CA LYS A 404 -18.47 -0.97 -4.95
C LYS A 404 -17.82 -1.24 -6.29
N LYS A 405 -18.37 -2.19 -7.04
CA LYS A 405 -18.04 -2.34 -8.46
C LYS A 405 -18.59 -1.12 -9.21
N VAL A 406 -17.75 -0.46 -10.00
CA VAL A 406 -18.16 0.72 -10.79
C VAL A 406 -17.95 0.58 -12.28
N LEU A 407 -17.03 -0.27 -12.70
CA LEU A 407 -16.79 -0.51 -14.12
C LEU A 407 -16.38 -1.96 -14.33
N ARG A 408 -16.91 -2.60 -15.37
CA ARG A 408 -16.33 -3.84 -15.92
C ARG A 408 -16.22 -3.71 -17.42
N THR A 409 -15.04 -3.98 -17.96
CA THR A 409 -14.82 -4.12 -19.40
C THR A 409 -14.62 -5.58 -19.74
N ASP A 410 -15.08 -5.97 -20.93
CA ASP A 410 -14.72 -7.25 -21.51
C ASP A 410 -13.32 -7.23 -22.16
N ALA A 411 -12.93 -8.37 -22.72
CA ALA A 411 -11.70 -8.56 -23.47
C ALA A 411 -11.48 -7.61 -24.65
N PHE A 412 -12.52 -6.96 -25.17
CA PHE A 412 -12.45 -6.01 -26.28
C PHE A 412 -12.47 -4.56 -25.79
N GLY A 413 -12.43 -4.34 -24.47
CA GLY A 413 -12.52 -3.03 -23.85
C GLY A 413 -13.93 -2.45 -23.81
N THR A 414 -14.95 -3.25 -24.14
CA THR A 414 -16.34 -2.79 -24.10
C THR A 414 -16.87 -2.87 -22.69
N ALA A 415 -17.47 -1.78 -22.19
CA ALA A 415 -18.10 -1.77 -20.88
C ALA A 415 -19.30 -2.75 -20.84
N THR A 416 -19.23 -3.72 -19.94
CA THR A 416 -20.29 -4.71 -19.65
C THR A 416 -21.01 -4.42 -18.34
N PHE A 417 -20.50 -3.47 -17.55
CA PHE A 417 -21.14 -2.97 -16.34
C PHE A 417 -20.63 -1.55 -16.02
N GLY A 418 -21.55 -0.67 -15.61
CA GLY A 418 -21.22 0.70 -15.19
C GLY A 418 -20.63 1.56 -16.31
N TYR A 419 -20.14 2.74 -15.96
CA TYR A 419 -19.61 3.73 -16.91
C TYR A 419 -18.23 4.23 -16.49
N THR A 420 -17.40 4.63 -17.47
CA THR A 420 -16.09 5.24 -17.19
C THR A 420 -16.22 6.51 -16.37
N THR A 421 -17.28 7.29 -16.58
CA THR A 421 -17.61 8.51 -15.83
C THR A 421 -17.84 8.25 -14.33
N ASP A 422 -18.32 7.06 -13.95
CA ASP A 422 -18.49 6.69 -12.54
C ASP A 422 -17.12 6.50 -11.87
N LEU A 423 -16.17 5.90 -12.61
CA LEU A 423 -14.80 5.75 -12.16
C LEU A 423 -14.06 7.10 -12.13
N GLU A 424 -14.33 8.00 -13.08
CA GLU A 424 -13.82 9.38 -13.08
C GLU A 424 -14.29 10.15 -11.85
N THR A 425 -15.58 10.10 -11.57
CA THR A 425 -16.17 10.72 -10.37
C THR A 425 -15.58 10.14 -9.10
N ALA A 426 -15.39 8.82 -9.03
CA ALA A 426 -14.75 8.18 -7.89
C ALA A 426 -13.29 8.62 -7.70
N ASN A 427 -12.53 8.76 -8.79
CA ASN A 427 -11.15 9.23 -8.73
C ASN A 427 -11.08 10.69 -8.23
N THR A 428 -11.96 11.58 -8.70
CA THR A 428 -12.00 12.98 -8.23
C THR A 428 -12.45 13.12 -6.77
N MET A 429 -13.18 12.14 -6.24
CA MET A 429 -13.53 12.03 -4.83
C MET A 429 -12.44 11.41 -3.95
N GLY A 430 -11.28 11.04 -4.52
CA GLY A 430 -10.16 10.44 -3.79
C GLY A 430 -10.36 8.97 -3.40
N CYS A 431 -11.35 8.28 -3.97
CA CYS A 431 -11.74 6.93 -3.57
C CYS A 431 -10.65 5.87 -3.85
N SER A 432 -10.55 4.86 -2.99
CA SER A 432 -9.64 3.72 -3.18
C SER A 432 -10.02 2.87 -4.36
N VAL A 433 -9.03 2.32 -5.06
CA VAL A 433 -9.25 1.54 -6.29
C VAL A 433 -8.62 0.16 -6.14
N ARG A 434 -9.41 -0.86 -6.51
CA ARG A 434 -8.95 -2.23 -6.67
C ARG A 434 -9.40 -2.80 -7.99
N LEU A 435 -8.64 -3.77 -8.46
CA LEU A 435 -8.79 -4.37 -9.77
C LEU A 435 -9.00 -5.87 -9.63
N ASN A 436 -9.88 -6.41 -10.46
CA ASN A 436 -9.95 -7.84 -10.77
C ASN A 436 -9.65 -8.02 -12.25
N ILE A 437 -8.71 -8.92 -12.55
CA ILE A 437 -8.19 -9.19 -13.88
C ILE A 437 -8.46 -10.66 -14.19
N GLU A 438 -9.17 -10.90 -15.29
CA GLU A 438 -9.55 -12.25 -15.76
C GLU A 438 -9.03 -12.42 -17.20
N GLN A 439 -7.92 -13.13 -17.37
CA GLN A 439 -7.28 -13.33 -18.68
C GLN A 439 -7.93 -14.48 -19.47
N ASP A 440 -8.15 -15.63 -18.84
CA ASP A 440 -8.85 -16.77 -19.43
C ASP A 440 -9.55 -17.63 -18.34
N GLU A 441 -10.41 -18.57 -18.75
CA GLU A 441 -11.14 -19.44 -17.83
C GLU A 441 -10.23 -20.38 -17.01
N LEU A 442 -8.99 -20.61 -17.44
CA LEU A 442 -8.03 -21.54 -16.83
C LEU A 442 -7.12 -20.85 -15.79
N GLY A 443 -6.84 -19.56 -15.97
CA GLY A 443 -5.99 -18.72 -15.13
C GLY A 443 -6.71 -18.17 -13.90
N GLY A 444 -8.03 -18.18 -13.91
CA GLY A 444 -8.88 -17.72 -12.81
C GLY A 444 -8.89 -16.19 -12.68
N GLN A 445 -9.27 -15.72 -11.51
CA GLN A 445 -9.39 -14.30 -11.21
C GLN A 445 -8.18 -13.82 -10.40
N PHE A 446 -7.59 -12.68 -10.78
CA PHE A 446 -6.52 -12.04 -10.04
C PHE A 446 -6.96 -10.69 -9.48
N PHE A 447 -6.97 -10.53 -8.16
CA PHE A 447 -7.36 -9.31 -7.47
C PHE A 447 -6.14 -8.59 -6.91
N THR A 448 -6.06 -7.28 -7.14
CA THR A 448 -4.97 -6.41 -6.68
C THR A 448 -5.46 -5.02 -6.29
N GLU A 449 -4.65 -4.28 -5.53
CA GLU A 449 -4.87 -2.88 -5.18
C GLU A 449 -4.05 -1.98 -6.09
N ALA A 450 -4.63 -0.86 -6.52
CA ALA A 450 -3.90 0.15 -7.27
C ALA A 450 -3.02 0.95 -6.28
N ASP A 451 -1.72 1.03 -6.57
CA ASP A 451 -0.77 1.82 -5.78
C ASP A 451 -0.88 3.32 -6.11
N ASN A 452 -1.27 3.64 -7.35
CA ASN A 452 -1.62 4.97 -7.79
C ASN A 452 -2.66 4.92 -8.90
N VAL A 453 -3.40 6.02 -9.03
CA VAL A 453 -4.40 6.23 -10.08
C VAL A 453 -4.15 7.58 -10.71
N ARG A 454 -4.27 7.66 -12.03
CA ARG A 454 -4.22 8.91 -12.74
C ARG A 454 -5.35 9.01 -13.75
N TYR A 455 -5.79 10.23 -13.99
CA TYR A 455 -6.77 10.58 -15.00
C TYR A 455 -6.10 11.49 -16.03
N ASN A 456 -6.06 11.03 -17.29
CA ASN A 456 -5.60 11.82 -18.43
C ASN A 456 -6.70 12.82 -18.81
N ILE A 457 -6.43 14.11 -18.65
CA ILE A 457 -7.41 15.18 -18.84
C ILE A 457 -7.79 15.32 -20.32
N ALA A 458 -6.84 15.13 -21.23
CA ALA A 458 -7.06 15.30 -22.66
C ALA A 458 -7.81 14.11 -23.28
N GLU A 459 -7.46 12.90 -22.86
CA GLU A 459 -8.02 11.66 -23.41
C GLU A 459 -9.25 11.16 -22.64
N GLN A 460 -9.56 11.77 -21.49
CA GLN A 460 -10.62 11.33 -20.58
C GLN A 460 -10.50 9.84 -20.22
N GLN A 461 -9.28 9.41 -19.91
CA GLN A 461 -8.97 8.01 -19.64
C GLN A 461 -8.31 7.85 -18.28
N ILE A 462 -8.71 6.83 -17.54
CA ILE A 462 -8.12 6.52 -16.23
C ILE A 462 -7.14 5.39 -16.38
N PHE A 463 -6.01 5.53 -15.71
CA PHE A 463 -4.99 4.50 -15.59
C PHE A 463 -4.71 4.23 -14.11
N ALA A 464 -4.57 2.95 -13.76
CA ALA A 464 -4.15 2.53 -12.44
C ALA A 464 -2.88 1.68 -12.56
N GLN A 465 -1.90 1.96 -11.71
CA GLN A 465 -0.72 1.11 -11.57
C GLN A 465 -0.88 0.17 -10.37
N ALA A 466 -0.55 -1.11 -10.56
CA ALA A 466 -0.42 -2.08 -9.48
C ALA A 466 0.95 -2.74 -9.57
N LEU A 467 1.84 -2.41 -8.63
CA LEU A 467 3.28 -2.58 -8.74
C LEU A 467 3.84 -3.66 -7.79
N LYS A 468 3.01 -4.17 -6.88
CA LYS A 468 3.43 -5.02 -5.77
C LYS A 468 3.26 -6.52 -6.03
N HIS A 469 3.86 -7.05 -7.11
CA HIS A 469 3.71 -8.46 -7.50
C HIS A 469 5.02 -9.20 -7.80
N VAL A 470 5.02 -10.51 -7.52
CA VAL A 470 6.08 -11.46 -7.88
C VAL A 470 5.52 -12.63 -8.67
N SER A 471 6.35 -13.27 -9.49
CA SER A 471 5.92 -14.34 -10.37
C SER A 471 5.60 -15.62 -9.63
N ASP A 472 4.40 -16.14 -9.87
CA ASP A 472 3.93 -17.42 -9.39
C ASP A 472 3.46 -18.30 -10.54
N GLN A 473 3.33 -19.58 -10.26
CA GLN A 473 2.83 -20.60 -11.18
C GLN A 473 2.11 -21.70 -10.40
N ARG A 474 1.17 -22.36 -11.08
CA ARG A 474 0.52 -23.53 -10.52
C ARG A 474 1.50 -24.70 -10.46
N SER A 475 1.55 -25.38 -9.32
CA SER A 475 2.38 -26.58 -9.13
C SER A 475 1.81 -27.74 -9.99
N PRO A 476 2.66 -28.54 -10.65
CA PRO A 476 2.19 -29.72 -11.38
C PRO A 476 1.50 -30.71 -10.44
N GLY A 477 0.28 -31.15 -10.81
CA GLY A 477 -0.43 -32.25 -10.12
C GLY A 477 -1.19 -31.88 -8.84
N VAL A 478 -1.11 -30.63 -8.36
CA VAL A 478 -1.87 -30.14 -7.20
C VAL A 478 -2.42 -28.75 -7.52
N ASP A 479 -3.62 -28.41 -7.04
CA ASP A 479 -4.21 -27.05 -7.18
C ASP A 479 -3.51 -26.00 -6.30
N GLU A 480 -2.20 -26.11 -6.10
CA GLU A 480 -1.41 -25.14 -5.35
C GLU A 480 -0.57 -24.25 -6.27
N TYR A 481 -0.11 -23.13 -5.74
CA TYR A 481 0.84 -22.24 -6.40
C TYR A 481 2.21 -22.29 -5.73
N THR A 482 3.25 -22.02 -6.50
CA THR A 482 4.62 -21.78 -6.04
C THR A 482 5.18 -20.58 -6.81
N LEU A 483 6.28 -19.97 -6.34
CA LEU A 483 6.99 -19.01 -7.17
C LEU A 483 7.63 -19.71 -8.36
N GLN A 484 7.79 -18.99 -9.47
CA GLN A 484 8.51 -19.55 -10.62
C GLN A 484 9.99 -19.76 -10.27
N SER A 485 10.64 -20.76 -10.86
CA SER A 485 12.05 -21.04 -10.59
C SER A 485 12.95 -19.85 -10.90
N ASN A 486 12.61 -19.09 -11.94
CA ASN A 486 13.24 -17.82 -12.27
C ASN A 486 12.33 -16.65 -11.86
N VAL A 487 12.35 -16.32 -10.57
CA VAL A 487 11.45 -15.30 -9.99
C VAL A 487 11.68 -13.94 -10.64
N PHE A 488 10.57 -13.29 -10.99
CA PHE A 488 10.54 -11.92 -11.48
C PHE A 488 9.49 -11.11 -10.74
N ARG A 489 9.72 -9.80 -10.64
CA ARG A 489 8.68 -8.85 -10.28
C ARG A 489 7.92 -8.49 -11.54
N TRP A 490 6.63 -8.28 -11.38
CA TRP A 490 5.80 -7.79 -12.47
C TRP A 490 4.88 -6.70 -11.95
N SER A 491 4.50 -5.82 -12.86
CA SER A 491 3.75 -4.62 -12.58
C SER A 491 2.74 -4.40 -13.68
N LEU A 492 1.60 -3.85 -13.29
CA LEU A 492 0.47 -3.66 -14.17
C LEU A 492 0.19 -2.18 -14.34
N MET A 493 -0.21 -1.83 -15.55
CA MET A 493 -0.91 -0.60 -15.85
C MET A 493 -2.22 -0.95 -16.52
N VAL A 494 -3.32 -0.57 -15.88
CA VAL A 494 -4.66 -0.94 -16.29
C VAL A 494 -5.44 0.30 -16.65
N SER A 495 -5.99 0.34 -17.86
CA SER A 495 -6.77 1.47 -18.34
C SER A 495 -8.28 1.23 -18.20
N SER A 496 -9.06 2.30 -18.08
CA SER A 496 -10.53 2.24 -18.01
C SER A 496 -11.17 1.61 -19.25
N ASN A 497 -10.43 1.51 -20.36
CA ASN A 497 -10.87 0.85 -21.60
C ASN A 497 -10.48 -0.63 -21.64
N GLY A 498 -10.10 -1.23 -20.51
CA GLY A 498 -9.83 -2.67 -20.39
C GLY A 498 -8.45 -3.12 -20.88
N VAL A 499 -7.59 -2.19 -21.33
CA VAL A 499 -6.20 -2.52 -21.69
C VAL A 499 -5.41 -2.78 -20.42
N VAL A 500 -4.77 -3.95 -20.36
CA VAL A 500 -3.87 -4.34 -19.27
C VAL A 500 -2.47 -4.48 -19.85
N ALA A 501 -1.60 -3.52 -19.56
CA ALA A 501 -0.18 -3.58 -19.87
C ALA A 501 0.59 -4.17 -18.68
N MET A 502 1.55 -5.05 -18.96
CA MET A 502 2.36 -5.73 -17.97
C MET A 502 3.84 -5.53 -18.27
N ASN A 503 4.57 -5.00 -17.29
CA ASN A 503 6.03 -4.91 -17.30
C ASN A 503 6.58 -5.96 -16.32
N ALA A 504 7.57 -6.74 -16.73
CA ALA A 504 8.19 -7.75 -15.88
C ALA A 504 9.72 -7.70 -15.92
N ARG A 505 10.34 -8.00 -14.76
CA ARG A 505 11.79 -8.02 -14.59
C ARG A 505 12.25 -9.08 -13.62
N HIS A 506 13.31 -9.79 -13.99
CA HIS A 506 13.96 -10.75 -13.09
C HIS A 506 14.37 -10.11 -11.77
N LEU A 507 14.11 -10.81 -10.67
CA LEU A 507 14.40 -10.29 -9.33
C LEU A 507 15.92 -10.13 -9.10
N SER A 508 16.70 -11.13 -9.50
CA SER A 508 18.15 -11.19 -9.27
C SER A 508 18.96 -10.45 -10.34
N SER A 509 18.76 -10.77 -11.61
CA SER A 509 19.50 -10.15 -12.71
C SER A 509 19.00 -8.75 -13.06
N ARG A 510 17.75 -8.41 -12.67
CA ARG A 510 17.08 -7.14 -13.00
C ARG A 510 16.87 -6.92 -14.50
N ASN A 511 17.21 -7.91 -15.32
CA ASN A 511 16.98 -7.87 -16.75
C ASN A 511 15.50 -7.74 -17.03
N HIS A 512 15.18 -6.86 -17.98
CA HIS A 512 13.87 -6.78 -18.59
C HIS A 512 13.48 -8.14 -19.17
N LEU A 513 12.28 -8.60 -18.84
CA LEU A 513 11.73 -9.85 -19.37
C LEU A 513 10.81 -9.58 -20.55
N TYR A 514 9.76 -8.79 -20.30
CA TYR A 514 8.81 -8.39 -21.32
C TYR A 514 8.05 -7.14 -20.87
N ASP A 515 7.62 -6.39 -21.88
CA ASP A 515 6.65 -5.31 -21.83
C ASP A 515 5.55 -5.72 -22.80
N ALA A 516 4.44 -6.19 -22.25
CA ALA A 516 3.41 -6.87 -23.03
C ALA A 516 2.03 -6.34 -22.68
N ILE A 517 1.22 -6.16 -23.71
CA ILE A 517 -0.21 -5.97 -23.55
C ILE A 517 -0.83 -7.35 -23.40
N SER A 518 -1.54 -7.55 -22.30
CA SER A 518 -2.29 -8.77 -22.05
C SER A 518 -3.31 -9.00 -23.17
N PRO A 519 -3.33 -10.17 -23.82
CA PRO A 519 -4.38 -10.47 -24.78
C PRO A 519 -5.72 -10.56 -24.04
N ALA A 520 -6.76 -9.92 -24.61
CA ALA A 520 -8.17 -10.15 -24.32
C ALA A 520 -8.49 -10.42 -22.83
N THR A 521 -8.58 -9.38 -22.00
CA THR A 521 -8.73 -9.52 -20.56
C THR A 521 -9.99 -8.81 -20.06
N ASN A 522 -10.80 -9.48 -19.25
CA ASN A 522 -11.88 -8.78 -18.54
C ASN A 522 -11.30 -8.06 -17.33
N VAL A 523 -11.65 -6.80 -17.17
CA VAL A 523 -11.19 -5.97 -16.04
C VAL A 523 -12.40 -5.49 -15.27
N THR A 524 -12.40 -5.68 -13.96
CA THR A 524 -13.40 -5.10 -13.06
C THR A 524 -12.75 -4.13 -12.08
N TRP A 525 -13.32 -2.94 -11.97
CA TRP A 525 -12.89 -1.87 -11.09
C TRP A 525 -13.81 -1.79 -9.88
N PHE A 526 -13.21 -1.86 -8.70
CA PHE A 526 -13.88 -1.66 -7.42
C PHE A 526 -13.36 -0.39 -6.77
N ILE A 527 -14.26 0.35 -6.14
CA ILE A 527 -13.92 1.55 -5.40
C ILE A 527 -14.36 1.48 -3.94
N ASN A 528 -13.59 2.13 -3.07
CA ASN A 528 -14.06 2.50 -1.74
C ASN A 528 -14.01 4.02 -1.60
N CYS A 529 -15.20 4.61 -1.79
CA CYS A 529 -15.53 5.94 -1.30
C CYS A 529 -16.03 5.74 0.15
#